data_AF-A0A4R9JX63-F1
#
_entry.id   AF-A0A4R9JX63-F1
#
_cell.length_a   1.000
_cell.length_b   1.000
_cell.length_c   1.000
_cell.angle_alpha   90.00
_cell.angle_beta   90.00
_cell.angle_gamma   90.00
#
_symmetry.space_group_name_H-M   'P 1'
#
loop_
_entity.id
_entity.type
_entity.pdbx_description
1 polymer ?
#
loop_
_entity_poly.entity_id
_entity_poly.type
_entity_poly.pdbx_seq_one_letter_code
_entity_poly.pdbx_strand_id
1 'polypeptide(L)'
;MRRIFALVFIFSIIGLGFSAFYLQEWFDSPGFRWAISKFSFWVFLSVLLLSSLAMLRIFRRARKAIHTQREAIEKHLSSILEELVQDSQALGEFLRIDLPQMEDRIKTSKEKLPKEIYSGHTANWTKIRTEAEAALRDLETLPLEPEFDTPPKNHAVLEYKDLLNKHTKAKSILERVRSDLSLLKEKLTEKGC
;
A
#
# COMPACT_ATOMS: atom_id res chain seq x y z
N MET A 1 -35.17 5.36 -27.17
CA MET A 1 -35.63 5.47 -25.76
C MET A 1 -36.99 6.14 -25.58
N ARG A 2 -37.29 7.27 -26.23
CA ARG A 2 -38.57 8.02 -26.04
C ARG A 2 -39.86 7.20 -26.30
N ARG A 3 -39.85 6.31 -27.30
CA ARG A 3 -41.01 5.46 -27.66
C ARG A 3 -41.29 4.34 -26.65
N ILE A 4 -40.25 3.82 -25.99
CA ILE A 4 -40.38 2.76 -24.96
C ILE A 4 -41.04 3.34 -23.70
N PHE A 5 -40.62 4.54 -23.29
CA PHE A 5 -41.25 5.24 -22.18
C PHE A 5 -42.73 5.54 -22.44
N ALA A 6 -43.09 5.95 -23.66
CA ALA A 6 -44.49 6.20 -24.03
C ALA A 6 -45.33 4.91 -24.00
N LEU A 7 -44.79 3.79 -24.50
CA LEU A 7 -45.48 2.50 -24.46
C LEU A 7 -45.66 1.98 -23.03
N VAL A 8 -44.64 2.09 -22.18
CA VAL A 8 -44.75 1.73 -20.75
C VAL A 8 -45.79 2.60 -20.05
N PHE A 9 -45.83 3.90 -20.35
CA PHE A 9 -46.81 4.82 -19.78
C PHE A 9 -48.25 4.49 -20.22
N ILE A 10 -48.46 4.21 -21.51
CA ILE A 10 -49.77 3.83 -22.05
C ILE A 10 -50.22 2.48 -21.48
N PHE A 11 -49.34 1.48 -21.39
CA PHE A 11 -49.65 0.19 -20.77
C PHE A 11 -49.94 0.33 -19.28
N SER A 12 -49.26 1.21 -18.55
CA SER A 12 -49.59 1.49 -17.14
C SER A 12 -50.97 2.13 -16.99
N ILE A 13 -51.38 3.04 -17.88
CA ILE A 13 -52.71 3.66 -17.83
C ILE A 13 -53.80 2.63 -18.14
N ILE A 14 -53.60 1.81 -19.17
CA ILE A 14 -54.56 0.75 -19.53
C ILE A 14 -54.65 -0.29 -18.41
N GLY A 15 -53.52 -0.68 -17.82
CA GLY A 15 -53.46 -1.60 -16.68
C GLY A 15 -54.15 -1.04 -15.43
N LEU A 16 -53.96 0.25 -15.13
CA LEU A 16 -54.66 0.94 -14.05
C LEU A 16 -56.18 0.97 -14.29
N GLY A 17 -56.63 1.29 -15.51
CA GLY A 17 -58.05 1.28 -15.87
C GLY A 17 -58.68 -0.11 -15.76
N PHE A 18 -57.97 -1.15 -16.22
CA PHE A 18 -58.43 -2.54 -16.13
C PHE A 18 -58.48 -3.03 -14.67
N SER A 19 -57.48 -2.65 -13.87
CA SER A 19 -57.43 -2.97 -12.44
C SER A 19 -58.56 -2.28 -11.65
N ALA A 20 -58.90 -1.03 -11.98
CA ALA A 20 -59.98 -0.31 -11.32
C ALA A 20 -61.36 -0.93 -11.60
N PHE A 21 -61.56 -1.48 -12.80
CA PHE A 21 -62.83 -2.10 -13.19
C PHE A 21 -63.02 -3.52 -12.63
N TYR A 22 -61.96 -4.33 -12.57
CA TYR A 22 -62.04 -5.71 -12.07
C TYR A 22 -61.77 -5.86 -10.56
N LEU A 23 -61.06 -4.92 -9.92
CA LEU A 23 -60.76 -4.96 -8.48
C LEU A 23 -61.65 -4.01 -7.67
N GLN A 24 -62.81 -3.60 -8.19
CA GLN A 24 -63.68 -2.62 -7.56
C GLN A 24 -64.07 -2.99 -6.11
N GLU A 25 -64.27 -4.28 -5.82
CA GLU A 25 -64.49 -4.80 -4.45
C GLU A 25 -63.27 -4.64 -3.52
N TRP A 26 -62.06 -4.64 -4.07
CA TRP A 26 -60.82 -4.39 -3.34
C TRP A 26 -60.68 -2.91 -2.96
N PHE A 27 -61.16 -2.00 -3.82
CA PHE A 27 -61.20 -0.55 -3.53
C PHE A 27 -62.19 -0.19 -2.42
N ASP A 28 -63.28 -0.95 -2.28
CA ASP A 28 -64.25 -0.79 -1.19
C ASP A 28 -63.88 -1.51 0.11
N SER A 29 -62.79 -2.29 0.10
CA SER A 29 -62.30 -2.95 1.30
C SER A 29 -61.86 -1.92 2.36
N PRO A 30 -62.15 -2.17 3.65
CA PRO A 30 -61.76 -1.27 4.73
C PRO A 30 -60.25 -1.05 4.82
N GLY A 31 -59.43 -2.05 4.42
CA GLY A 31 -57.98 -1.94 4.35
C GLY A 31 -57.49 -0.96 3.27
N PHE A 32 -58.15 -0.92 2.11
CA PHE A 32 -57.79 0.00 1.03
C PHE A 32 -58.20 1.44 1.34
N ARG A 33 -59.40 1.65 1.89
CA ARG A 33 -59.84 2.97 2.38
C ARG A 33 -58.94 3.49 3.52
N TRP A 34 -58.47 2.61 4.41
CA TRP A 34 -57.48 2.95 5.44
C TRP A 34 -56.13 3.34 4.83
N ALA A 35 -55.65 2.62 3.82
CA ALA A 35 -54.40 2.93 3.12
C ALA A 35 -54.46 4.29 2.39
N ILE A 36 -55.58 4.60 1.72
CA ILE A 36 -55.82 5.92 1.10
C ILE A 36 -55.98 7.02 2.14
N SER A 37 -56.67 6.76 3.26
CA SER A 37 -56.79 7.74 4.35
C SER A 37 -55.41 8.15 4.91
N LYS A 38 -54.44 7.24 4.86
CA LYS A 38 -53.04 7.47 5.25
C LYS A 38 -52.11 7.67 4.05
N PHE A 39 -52.61 8.17 2.92
CA PHE A 39 -51.83 8.41 1.70
C PHE A 39 -50.53 9.19 1.95
N SER A 40 -50.58 10.24 2.79
CA SER A 40 -49.40 11.03 3.17
C SER A 40 -48.30 10.19 3.85
N PHE A 41 -48.69 9.23 4.69
CA PHE A 41 -47.74 8.31 5.36
C PHE A 41 -47.05 7.38 4.35
N TRP A 42 -47.79 6.82 3.41
CA TRP A 42 -47.24 5.95 2.36
C TRP A 42 -46.32 6.70 1.40
N VAL A 43 -46.68 7.94 1.03
CA VAL A 43 -45.81 8.82 0.24
C VAL A 43 -44.52 9.12 0.99
N PHE A 44 -44.60 9.48 2.28
CA PHE A 44 -43.43 9.75 3.10
C PHE A 44 -42.54 8.52 3.28
N LEU A 45 -43.13 7.34 3.52
CA LEU A 45 -42.40 6.08 3.61
C LEU A 45 -41.70 5.71 2.29
N SER A 46 -42.37 5.92 1.16
CA SER A 46 -41.79 5.71 -0.17
C SER A 46 -40.59 6.62 -0.42
N VAL A 47 -40.70 7.91 -0.07
CA VAL A 47 -39.58 8.86 -0.15
C VAL A 47 -38.43 8.42 0.75
N LEU A 48 -38.70 7.97 1.99
CA LEU A 48 -37.67 7.46 2.90
C LEU A 48 -36.99 6.20 2.36
N LEU A 49 -37.75 5.24 1.82
CA LEU A 49 -37.20 4.02 1.22
C LEU A 49 -36.36 4.33 -0.02
N LEU A 50 -36.83 5.20 -0.90
CA LEU A 50 -36.09 5.63 -2.09
C LEU A 50 -34.80 6.35 -1.72
N SER A 51 -34.86 7.24 -0.71
CA SER A 51 -33.68 7.92 -0.17
C SER A 51 -32.67 6.94 0.42
N SER A 52 -33.13 5.99 1.25
CA SER A 52 -32.29 4.94 1.83
C SER A 52 -31.65 4.06 0.75
N LEU A 53 -32.42 3.63 -0.26
CA LEU A 53 -31.93 2.86 -1.41
C LEU A 53 -30.88 3.62 -2.21
N ALA A 54 -31.06 4.93 -2.42
CA ALA A 54 -30.09 5.78 -3.09
C ALA A 54 -28.78 5.87 -2.28
N MET A 55 -28.88 6.12 -0.97
CA MET A 55 -27.73 6.15 -0.06
C MET A 55 -26.99 4.80 -0.04
N LEU A 56 -27.72 3.68 -0.01
CA LEU A 56 -27.16 2.32 -0.02
C LEU A 56 -26.46 2.00 -1.35
N ARG A 57 -27.00 2.46 -2.48
CA ARG A 57 -26.33 2.35 -3.80
C ARG A 57 -25.03 3.14 -3.84
N ILE A 58 -25.02 4.38 -3.35
CA ILE A 58 -23.81 5.21 -3.28
C ILE A 58 -22.78 4.52 -2.39
N PHE A 59 -23.19 4.04 -1.21
CA PHE A 59 -22.32 3.35 -0.27
C PHE A 59 -21.70 2.08 -0.88
N ARG A 60 -22.49 1.24 -1.56
CA ARG A 60 -21.98 0.04 -2.26
C ARG A 60 -20.99 0.40 -3.37
N ARG A 61 -21.25 1.45 -4.15
CA ARG A 61 -20.36 1.90 -5.22
C ARG A 61 -19.05 2.44 -4.67
N ALA A 62 -19.11 3.27 -3.62
CA ALA A 62 -17.94 3.78 -2.92
C ALA A 62 -17.10 2.64 -2.33
N ARG A 63 -17.75 1.66 -1.67
CA ARG A 63 -17.06 0.50 -1.10
C ARG A 63 -16.34 -0.34 -2.15
N LYS A 64 -16.95 -0.57 -3.33
CA LYS A 64 -16.29 -1.25 -4.44
C LYS A 64 -15.07 -0.47 -4.95
N ALA A 65 -15.21 0.84 -5.15
CA ALA A 65 -14.11 1.69 -5.61
C ALA A 65 -12.92 1.69 -4.64
N ILE A 66 -13.19 1.81 -3.33
CA ILE A 66 -12.16 1.75 -2.28
C ILE A 66 -11.45 0.40 -2.31
N HIS A 67 -12.18 -0.71 -2.48
CA HIS A 67 -11.56 -2.03 -2.53
C HIS A 67 -10.63 -2.19 -3.74
N THR A 68 -11.06 -1.76 -4.93
CA THR A 68 -10.24 -1.82 -6.14
C THR A 68 -9.01 -0.92 -6.05
N GLN A 69 -9.14 0.28 -5.44
CA GLN A 69 -8.00 1.17 -5.23
C GLN A 69 -7.00 0.56 -4.25
N ARG A 70 -7.50 -0.08 -3.19
CA ARG A 70 -6.66 -0.75 -2.20
C ARG A 70 -5.85 -1.88 -2.83
N GLU A 71 -6.47 -2.74 -3.65
CA GLU A 71 -5.77 -3.82 -4.35
C GLU A 71 -4.69 -3.28 -5.29
N ALA A 72 -4.96 -2.19 -6.01
CA ALA A 72 -3.97 -1.53 -6.86
C ALA A 72 -2.80 -0.96 -6.04
N ILE A 73 -3.09 -0.33 -4.90
CA ILE A 73 -2.07 0.21 -3.98
C ILE A 73 -1.22 -0.93 -3.39
N GLU A 74 -1.84 -2.03 -2.98
CA GLU A 74 -1.15 -3.20 -2.43
C GLU A 74 -0.21 -3.84 -3.47
N LYS A 75 -0.67 -3.99 -4.72
CA LYS A 75 0.17 -4.47 -5.81
C LYS A 75 1.35 -3.52 -6.11
N HIS A 76 1.11 -2.22 -6.05
CA HIS A 76 2.17 -1.23 -6.25
C HIS A 76 3.18 -1.24 -5.10
N LEU A 77 2.73 -1.35 -3.85
CA LEU A 77 3.61 -1.42 -2.68
C LEU A 77 4.44 -2.70 -2.67
N SER A 78 3.85 -3.85 -3.00
CA SER A 78 4.59 -5.12 -3.10
C SER A 78 5.66 -5.05 -4.20
N SER A 79 5.34 -4.49 -5.37
CA SER A 79 6.33 -4.31 -6.45
C SER A 79 7.49 -3.39 -6.04
N ILE A 80 7.22 -2.28 -5.36
CA ILE A 80 8.29 -1.39 -4.87
C ILE A 80 9.11 -2.09 -3.79
N LEU A 81 8.45 -2.82 -2.90
CA LEU A 81 9.13 -3.55 -1.84
C LEU A 81 10.10 -4.59 -2.45
N GLU A 82 9.66 -5.35 -3.46
CA GLU A 82 10.48 -6.33 -4.15
C GLU A 82 11.72 -5.69 -4.80
N GLU A 83 11.55 -4.57 -5.52
CA GLU A 83 12.67 -3.82 -6.11
C GLU A 83 13.63 -3.30 -5.02
N LEU A 84 13.10 -2.78 -3.92
CA LEU A 84 13.89 -2.24 -2.82
C LEU A 84 14.67 -3.34 -2.07
N VAL A 85 14.03 -4.50 -1.86
CA VAL A 85 14.66 -5.69 -1.28
C VAL A 85 15.79 -6.15 -2.20
N GLN A 86 15.55 -6.25 -3.51
CA GLN A 86 16.57 -6.66 -4.47
C GLN A 86 17.76 -5.68 -4.47
N ASP A 87 17.51 -4.38 -4.50
CA ASP A 87 18.54 -3.34 -4.43
C ASP A 87 19.36 -3.41 -3.14
N SER A 88 18.69 -3.56 -2.00
CA SER A 88 19.36 -3.61 -0.70
C SER A 88 20.18 -4.90 -0.53
N GLN A 89 19.69 -6.03 -1.03
CA GLN A 89 20.44 -7.29 -1.09
C GLN A 89 21.66 -7.19 -1.99
N ALA A 90 21.51 -6.65 -3.20
CA ALA A 90 22.63 -6.42 -4.11
C ALA A 90 23.69 -5.53 -3.45
N LEU A 91 23.28 -4.43 -2.80
CA LEU A 91 24.17 -3.54 -2.07
C LEU A 91 24.87 -4.25 -0.89
N GLY A 92 24.16 -5.13 -0.19
CA GLY A 92 24.72 -5.98 0.85
C GLY A 92 25.77 -6.96 0.31
N GLU A 93 25.52 -7.60 -0.83
CA GLU A 93 26.49 -8.48 -1.51
C GLU A 93 27.73 -7.71 -1.96
N PHE A 94 27.55 -6.52 -2.56
CA PHE A 94 28.67 -5.65 -2.91
C PHE A 94 29.53 -5.31 -1.69
N LEU A 95 28.91 -4.93 -0.56
CA LEU A 95 29.63 -4.61 0.67
C LEU A 95 30.34 -5.83 1.27
N ARG A 96 29.76 -7.03 1.19
CA ARG A 96 30.43 -8.27 1.64
C ARG A 96 31.70 -8.58 0.84
N ILE A 97 31.80 -8.12 -0.41
CA ILE A 97 33.00 -8.28 -1.25
C ILE A 97 34.00 -7.14 -1.02
N ASP A 98 33.52 -5.89 -0.96
CA ASP A 98 34.39 -4.71 -0.85
C ASP A 98 35.01 -4.55 0.55
N LEU A 99 34.33 -4.96 1.62
CA LEU A 99 34.85 -4.87 2.99
C LEU A 99 36.15 -5.68 3.18
N PRO A 100 36.23 -6.99 2.83
CA PRO A 100 37.47 -7.75 2.90
C PRO A 100 38.61 -7.13 2.07
N GLN A 101 38.32 -6.69 0.84
CA GLN A 101 39.34 -6.07 -0.02
C GLN A 101 39.91 -4.80 0.61
N MET A 102 39.05 -4.01 1.27
CA MET A 102 39.49 -2.80 1.97
C MET A 102 40.33 -3.12 3.21
N GLU A 103 39.98 -4.18 3.93
CA GLU A 103 40.77 -4.67 5.07
C GLU A 103 42.20 -5.02 4.64
N ASP A 104 42.36 -5.73 3.52
CA ASP A 104 43.67 -6.12 2.99
C ASP A 104 44.49 -4.92 2.50
N ARG A 105 43.84 -3.93 1.87
CA ARG A 105 44.50 -2.69 1.47
C ARG A 105 44.99 -1.89 2.68
N ILE A 106 44.23 -1.86 3.78
CA ILE A 106 44.66 -1.20 5.01
C ILE A 106 45.81 -1.96 5.67
N LYS A 107 45.77 -3.29 5.71
CA LYS A 107 46.91 -4.09 6.23
C LYS A 107 48.19 -3.79 5.45
N THR A 108 48.10 -3.70 4.13
CA THR A 108 49.23 -3.40 3.24
C THR A 108 49.72 -1.95 3.38
N SER A 109 48.82 -1.01 3.63
CA SER A 109 49.18 0.42 3.77
C SER A 109 49.96 0.73 5.06
N LYS A 110 49.94 -0.17 6.05
CA LYS A 110 50.73 -0.08 7.28
C LYS A 110 52.22 0.13 7.04
N GLU A 111 52.77 -0.48 6.00
CA GLU A 111 54.20 -0.39 5.66
C GLU A 111 54.55 0.88 4.89
N LYS A 112 53.56 1.52 4.26
CA LYS A 112 53.73 2.69 3.37
C LYS A 112 53.41 4.02 4.05
N LEU A 113 52.54 4.02 5.07
CA LEU A 113 52.01 5.23 5.69
C LEU A 113 52.71 5.58 7.01
N PRO A 114 52.88 6.88 7.32
CA PRO A 114 53.23 7.35 8.67
C PRO A 114 52.22 6.87 9.72
N LYS A 115 52.70 6.54 10.93
CA LYS A 115 51.88 5.96 12.01
C LYS A 115 50.63 6.78 12.36
N GLU A 116 50.70 8.10 12.33
CA GLU A 116 49.58 9.01 12.63
C GLU A 116 48.50 8.98 11.54
N ILE A 117 48.90 8.89 10.27
CA ILE A 117 47.97 8.82 9.14
C ILE A 117 47.34 7.43 9.09
N TYR A 118 48.14 6.39 9.31
CA TYR A 118 47.67 5.01 9.40
C TYR A 118 46.66 4.80 10.53
N SER A 119 46.90 5.34 11.72
CA SER A 119 45.97 5.22 12.85
C SER A 119 44.63 5.90 12.56
N GLY A 120 44.64 7.07 11.90
CA GLY A 120 43.44 7.76 11.45
C GLY A 120 42.64 6.96 10.40
N HIS A 121 43.31 6.38 9.40
CA HIS A 121 42.63 5.52 8.41
C HIS A 121 42.09 4.23 9.03
N THR A 122 42.82 3.64 9.97
CA THR A 122 42.38 2.43 10.68
C THR A 122 41.17 2.72 11.56
N ALA A 123 41.14 3.85 12.27
CA ALA A 123 39.99 4.26 13.08
C ALA A 123 38.74 4.49 12.20
N ASN A 124 38.89 5.20 11.08
CA ASN A 124 37.82 5.41 10.11
C ASN A 124 37.32 4.07 9.54
N TRP A 125 38.23 3.16 9.21
CA TRP A 125 37.89 1.82 8.76
C TRP A 125 37.13 1.01 9.80
N THR A 126 37.58 1.01 11.06
CA THR A 126 36.88 0.28 12.12
C THR A 126 35.45 0.79 12.28
N LYS A 127 35.24 2.11 12.17
CA LYS A 127 33.90 2.70 12.20
C LYS A 127 33.04 2.22 11.03
N ILE A 128 33.56 2.33 9.79
CA ILE A 128 32.86 1.88 8.58
C ILE A 128 32.50 0.40 8.68
N ARG A 129 33.45 -0.44 9.13
CA ARG A 129 33.24 -1.87 9.33
C ARG A 129 32.13 -2.15 10.34
N THR A 130 32.14 -1.50 11.50
CA THR A 130 31.10 -1.71 12.53
C THR A 130 29.72 -1.27 12.06
N GLU A 131 29.63 -0.14 11.33
CA GLU A 131 28.37 0.34 10.77
C GLU A 131 27.88 -0.58 9.66
N ALA A 132 28.78 -1.11 8.83
CA ALA A 132 28.45 -2.07 7.78
C ALA A 132 27.97 -3.40 8.34
N GLU A 133 28.68 -3.98 9.32
CA GLU A 133 28.29 -5.23 9.97
C GLU A 133 26.93 -5.10 10.68
N ALA A 134 26.67 -3.97 11.33
CA ALA A 134 25.37 -3.70 11.93
C ALA A 134 24.26 -3.60 10.88
N ALA A 135 24.49 -2.85 9.78
CA ALA A 135 23.51 -2.69 8.71
C ALA A 135 23.22 -4.01 7.96
N LEU A 136 24.23 -4.85 7.77
CA LEU A 136 24.08 -6.17 7.16
C LEU A 136 23.26 -7.11 8.06
N ARG A 137 23.52 -7.10 9.38
CA ARG A 137 22.70 -7.87 10.33
C ARG A 137 21.25 -7.41 10.34
N ASP A 138 21.03 -6.10 10.37
CA ASP A 138 19.68 -5.52 10.30
C ASP A 138 18.97 -5.98 9.01
N LEU A 139 19.66 -5.96 7.87
CA LEU A 139 19.13 -6.44 6.60
C LEU A 139 18.80 -7.94 6.60
N GLU A 140 19.67 -8.78 7.17
CA GLU A 140 19.45 -10.23 7.27
C GLU A 140 18.24 -10.58 8.15
N THR A 141 17.96 -9.76 9.17
CA THR A 141 16.82 -9.96 10.07
C THR A 141 15.50 -9.40 9.55
N LEU A 142 15.53 -8.58 8.50
CA LEU A 142 14.33 -7.97 7.95
C LEU A 142 13.53 -9.01 7.13
N PRO A 143 12.22 -9.15 7.38
CA PRO A 143 11.40 -10.04 6.58
C PRO A 143 11.31 -9.51 5.13
N LEU A 144 11.30 -10.44 4.18
CA LEU A 144 11.23 -10.15 2.74
C LEU A 144 9.80 -9.78 2.32
N GLU A 145 8.83 -10.39 2.99
CA GLU A 145 7.40 -10.19 2.77
C GLU A 145 6.72 -9.85 4.11
N PRO A 146 5.60 -9.11 4.11
CA PRO A 146 4.86 -8.86 5.33
C PRO A 146 4.28 -10.16 5.92
N GLU A 147 4.47 -10.35 7.22
CA GLU A 147 3.93 -11.50 7.95
C GLU A 147 2.47 -11.25 8.34
N PHE A 148 1.55 -11.91 7.62
CA PHE A 148 0.13 -11.86 7.95
C PHE A 148 -0.22 -12.91 9.01
N ASP A 149 -0.02 -12.60 10.29
CA ASP A 149 -0.25 -13.55 11.40
C ASP A 149 -1.72 -14.04 11.50
N THR A 150 -2.69 -13.29 10.98
CA THR A 150 -4.09 -13.71 10.84
C THR A 150 -4.83 -12.83 9.83
N PRO A 151 -5.94 -13.30 9.22
CA PRO A 151 -6.73 -12.46 8.33
C PRO A 151 -7.41 -11.37 9.17
N PRO A 152 -6.98 -10.12 9.00
CA PRO A 152 -7.79 -9.27 8.16
C PRO A 152 -6.93 -8.51 7.15
N LYS A 153 -7.31 -8.64 5.87
CA LYS A 153 -6.83 -7.84 4.72
C LYS A 153 -6.86 -6.32 4.94
N ASN A 154 -7.41 -5.85 6.07
CA ASN A 154 -7.53 -4.45 6.42
C ASN A 154 -6.23 -3.78 6.90
N HIS A 155 -5.21 -4.53 7.32
CA HIS A 155 -3.94 -3.95 7.78
C HIS A 155 -2.77 -4.14 6.80
N ALA A 156 -2.96 -4.90 5.72
CA ALA A 156 -1.88 -5.23 4.78
C ALA A 156 -1.14 -4.02 4.20
N VAL A 157 -1.85 -2.96 3.81
CA VAL A 157 -1.23 -1.75 3.27
C VAL A 157 -0.33 -1.05 4.29
N LEU A 158 -0.68 -1.10 5.58
CA LEU A 158 0.14 -0.50 6.64
C LEU A 158 1.39 -1.33 6.90
N GLU A 159 1.26 -2.66 6.92
CA GLU A 159 2.38 -3.58 7.07
C GLU A 159 3.38 -3.46 5.91
N TYR A 160 2.89 -3.40 4.67
CA TYR A 160 3.74 -3.11 3.50
C TYR A 160 4.45 -1.76 3.63
N LYS A 161 3.75 -0.72 4.10
CA LYS A 161 4.34 0.61 4.28
C LYS A 161 5.42 0.62 5.36
N ASP A 162 5.17 -0.04 6.49
CA ASP A 162 6.12 -0.13 7.59
C ASP A 162 7.35 -0.94 7.17
N LEU A 163 7.15 -2.04 6.44
CA LEU A 163 8.23 -2.86 5.91
C LEU A 163 9.06 -2.09 4.87
N LEU A 164 8.41 -1.35 3.97
CA LEU A 164 9.07 -0.47 3.01
C LEU A 164 9.93 0.58 3.72
N ASN A 165 9.43 1.19 4.80
CA ASN A 165 10.18 2.18 5.56
C ASN A 165 11.42 1.56 6.24
N LYS A 166 11.29 0.35 6.77
CA LYS A 166 12.42 -0.39 7.35
C LYS A 166 13.50 -0.70 6.31
N HIS A 167 13.12 -1.23 5.15
CA HIS A 167 14.04 -1.48 4.03
C HIS A 167 14.66 -0.21 3.47
N THR A 168 13.90 0.89 3.40
CA THR A 168 14.42 2.19 2.94
C THR A 168 15.49 2.73 3.90
N LYS A 169 15.24 2.60 5.21
CA LYS A 169 16.21 2.97 6.23
C LYS A 169 17.48 2.12 6.12
N ALA A 170 17.34 0.79 5.99
CA ALA A 170 18.48 -0.12 5.81
C ALA A 170 19.30 0.25 4.56
N LYS A 171 18.64 0.45 3.41
CA LYS A 171 19.29 0.89 2.16
C LYS A 171 20.06 2.20 2.35
N SER A 172 19.46 3.20 3.00
CA SER A 172 20.12 4.50 3.22
C SER A 172 21.41 4.41 4.06
N ILE A 173 21.45 3.46 5.01
CA ILE A 173 22.65 3.22 5.83
C ILE A 173 23.72 2.52 4.97
N LEU A 174 23.34 1.50 4.21
CA LEU A 174 24.27 0.79 3.31
C LEU A 174 24.84 1.72 2.22
N GLU A 175 24.06 2.66 1.68
CA GLU A 175 24.53 3.67 0.74
C GLU A 175 25.55 4.62 1.36
N ARG A 176 25.31 5.03 2.62
CA ARG A 176 26.29 5.84 3.38
C ARG A 176 27.59 5.08 3.58
N VAL A 177 27.52 3.83 4.02
CA VAL A 177 28.69 2.96 4.20
C VAL A 177 29.47 2.83 2.89
N ARG A 178 28.78 2.62 1.76
CA ARG A 178 29.41 2.58 0.42
C ARG A 178 30.12 3.88 0.08
N SER A 179 29.50 5.03 0.33
CA SER A 179 30.11 6.35 0.11
C SER A 179 31.36 6.54 0.96
N ASP A 180 31.28 6.22 2.26
CA ASP A 180 32.40 6.35 3.19
C ASP A 180 33.56 5.43 2.83
N LEU A 181 33.26 4.21 2.37
CA LEU A 181 34.24 3.24 1.88
C LEU A 181 34.92 3.75 0.59
N SER A 182 34.16 4.36 -0.33
CA SER A 182 34.71 4.99 -1.54
C SER A 182 35.64 6.16 -1.20
N LEU A 183 35.27 7.02 -0.24
CA LEU A 183 36.11 8.14 0.21
C LEU A 183 37.40 7.64 0.87
N LEU A 184 37.33 6.58 1.68
CA LEU A 184 38.52 6.00 2.29
C LEU A 184 39.42 5.35 1.23
N LYS A 185 38.83 4.71 0.22
CA LYS A 185 39.53 4.13 -0.93
C LYS A 185 40.27 5.20 -1.74
N GLU A 186 39.64 6.34 -2.00
CA GLU A 186 40.25 7.48 -2.68
C GLU A 186 41.44 8.02 -1.88
N LYS A 187 41.26 8.27 -0.58
CA LYS A 187 42.34 8.76 0.31
C LYS A 187 43.54 7.82 0.38
N LEU A 188 43.32 6.50 0.40
CA LEU A 188 44.42 5.52 0.35
C LEU A 188 45.14 5.57 -1.00
N THR A 189 44.37 5.71 -2.09
CA THR A 189 44.92 5.78 -3.46
C THR A 189 45.76 7.05 -3.67
N GLU A 190 45.31 8.21 -3.17
CA GLU A 190 46.07 9.47 -3.18
C GLU A 190 47.42 9.35 -2.45
N LYS A 191 47.50 8.47 -1.44
CA LYS A 191 48.72 8.20 -0.67
C LYS A 191 49.56 7.05 -1.24
N GLY A 192 49.25 6.55 -2.43
CA GLY A 192 50.00 5.48 -3.10
C GLY A 192 49.80 4.09 -2.47
N CYS A 193 48.68 3.88 -1.77
CA CYS A 193 48.31 2.65 -1.09
C CYS A 193 47.18 1.89 -1.79
#